data_AF-A0AA51E6V0-F1
#
_entry.id   AF-A0AA51E6V0-F1
#
_cell.length_a   1.000
_cell.length_b   1.000
_cell.length_c   1.000
_cell.angle_alpha   90.00
_cell.angle_beta   90.00
_cell.angle_gamma   90.00
#
_symmetry.space_group_name_H-M   'P 1'
#
loop_
_entity.id
_entity.type
_entity.pdbx_description
1 polymer ?
#
loop_
_entity_poly.entity_id
_entity_poly.type
_entity_poly.pdbx_seq_one_letter_code
_entity_poly.pdbx_strand_id
1 'polypeptide(L)' 'REHEEFGFCQVGTSSSLLEDDTLVLGSPGPYTWRGTIFTQDTNDDLLDRDHVVYMAPVEDGASPVEKYS' A
#
# COMPACT_ATOMS: atom_id res chain seq x y z
N ARG A 1 -14.32 -10.93 -9.51
CA ARG A 1 -14.44 -10.52 -8.10
C ARG A 1 -13.10 -10.38 -7.40
N GLU A 2 -12.11 -11.24 -7.61
CA GLU A 2 -10.76 -11.09 -7.01
C GLU A 2 -10.10 -9.74 -7.30
N HIS A 3 -10.31 -9.18 -8.50
CA HIS A 3 -9.84 -7.84 -8.85
C HIS A 3 -10.52 -6.73 -8.06
N GLU A 4 -11.67 -6.95 -7.42
CA GLU A 4 -12.39 -5.92 -6.65
C GLU A 4 -11.87 -5.78 -5.21
N GLU A 5 -11.01 -6.71 -4.79
CA GLU A 5 -10.37 -6.73 -3.48
C GLU A 5 -8.84 -6.74 -3.70
N PHE A 6 -8.11 -7.66 -3.08
CA PHE A 6 -6.64 -7.73 -3.14
C PHE A 6 -6.08 -8.87 -3.99
N GLY A 7 -6.91 -9.59 -4.75
CA GLY A 7 -6.47 -10.79 -5.48
C GLY A 7 -5.35 -10.54 -6.50
N PHE A 8 -5.28 -9.32 -7.07
CA PHE A 8 -4.22 -8.90 -7.99
C PHE A 8 -3.33 -7.78 -7.43
N CYS A 9 -3.16 -7.73 -6.11
CA CYS A 9 -2.51 -6.63 -5.38
C CYS A 9 -1.15 -6.19 -5.97
N GLN A 10 -0.25 -7.12 -6.29
CA GLN A 10 1.06 -6.80 -6.87
C GLN A 10 1.85 -5.77 -6.01
N VAL A 11 1.73 -5.85 -4.68
CA VAL A 11 2.52 -5.00 -3.77
C VAL A 11 4.02 -5.20 -3.99
N GLY A 12 4.77 -4.10 -3.96
CA GLY A 12 6.20 -4.11 -4.23
C GLY A 12 6.55 -4.01 -5.72
N THR A 13 5.57 -3.74 -6.59
CA THR A 13 5.84 -3.38 -8.00
C THR A 13 6.73 -2.14 -8.09
N SER A 14 6.58 -1.22 -7.13
CA SER A 14 7.52 -0.13 -6.88
C SER A 14 7.80 -0.03 -5.38
N SER A 15 8.97 0.51 -5.02
CA SER A 15 9.33 0.73 -3.62
C SER A 15 10.28 1.91 -3.45
N SER A 16 10.29 2.48 -2.25
CA SER A 16 11.27 3.48 -1.81
C SER A 16 11.53 3.29 -0.32
N LEU A 17 12.80 3.36 0.08
CA LEU A 17 13.22 3.43 1.47
C LEU A 17 13.56 4.89 1.77
N LEU A 18 12.88 5.47 2.76
CA LEU A 18 13.09 6.85 3.19
C LEU A 18 14.23 6.94 4.21
N GLU A 19 14.68 8.16 4.50
CA GLU A 19 15.80 8.41 5.42
C GLU A 19 15.45 8.10 6.89
N ASP A 20 14.17 7.96 7.21
CA ASP A 20 13.63 7.67 8.55
C ASP A 20 13.23 6.19 8.73
N ASP A 21 13.81 5.29 7.94
CA ASP A 21 13.54 3.85 7.93
C ASP A 21 12.09 3.47 7.55
N THR A 22 11.33 4.38 6.96
CA THR A 22 10.02 4.07 6.37
C THR A 22 10.19 3.40 5.01
N LEU A 23 9.70 2.17 4.88
CA LEU A 23 9.54 1.49 3.60
C LEU A 23 8.18 1.84 2.99
N VAL A 24 8.19 2.43 1.80
CA VAL A 24 7.01 2.72 0.99
C VAL A 24 6.93 1.71 -0.15
N LEU A 25 5.77 1.04 -0.30
CA LEU A 25 5.53 0.02 -1.32
C LEU A 25 4.31 0.40 -2.17
N GLY A 26 4.50 0.49 -3.49
CA GLY A 26 3.42 0.67 -4.45
C GLY A 26 2.75 -0.65 -4.81
N SER A 27 1.44 -0.61 -4.98
CA SER A 27 0.60 -1.76 -5.31
C SER A 27 -0.46 -1.34 -6.35
N PRO A 28 -0.27 -1.62 -7.64
CA PRO A 28 -1.15 -1.09 -8.68
C PRO A 28 -2.47 -1.85 -8.86
N GLY A 29 -2.56 -3.12 -8.45
CA GLY A 29 -3.70 -3.97 -8.82
C GLY A 29 -4.90 -4.11 -7.86
N PRO A 30 -4.88 -3.68 -6.58
CA PRO A 30 -6.07 -3.75 -5.73
C PRO A 30 -7.24 -2.91 -6.27
N TYR A 31 -8.45 -3.31 -5.90
CA TYR A 31 -9.68 -2.52 -6.09
C TYR A 31 -9.89 -2.06 -7.53
N THR A 32 -9.81 -3.00 -8.47
CA THR A 32 -10.00 -2.80 -9.91
C THR A 32 -8.97 -1.83 -10.48
N TRP A 33 -7.69 -2.08 -10.17
CA TRP A 33 -6.56 -1.28 -10.63
C TRP A 33 -6.56 0.19 -10.19
N ARG A 34 -7.31 0.53 -9.14
CA ARG A 34 -7.16 1.81 -8.45
C ARG A 34 -5.76 1.98 -7.86
N GLY A 35 -5.22 0.87 -7.37
CA GLY A 35 -3.94 0.85 -6.68
C GLY A 35 -4.01 1.41 -5.26
N THR A 36 -2.93 1.18 -4.51
CA THR A 36 -2.71 1.75 -3.18
C THR A 36 -1.21 1.82 -2.88
N ILE A 37 -0.88 2.44 -1.77
CA ILE A 37 0.46 2.50 -1.19
C ILE A 37 0.40 1.85 0.19
N PHE A 38 1.38 1.00 0.49
CA PHE A 38 1.62 0.47 1.82
C PHE A 38 2.86 1.13 2.42
N THR A 39 2.84 1.40 3.73
CA THR A 39 4.01 1.88 4.46
C THR A 39 4.26 1.02 5.69
N GLN A 40 5.52 0.76 5.99
CA GLN A 40 5.94 0.02 7.19
C GLN A 40 7.27 0.56 7.68
N ASP A 41 7.44 0.57 9.00
CA ASP A 41 8.72 0.84 9.65
C ASP A 41 9.66 -0.38 9.54
N THR A 42 10.87 -0.11 9.07
CA THR A 42 11.95 -1.10 8.89
C THR A 42 13.10 -0.94 9.87
N ASN A 43 12.94 -0.11 10.91
CA ASN A 43 13.91 0.06 11.99
C ASN A 43 14.31 -1.31 12.60
N ASP A 44 15.62 -1.48 12.81
CA ASP A 44 16.21 -2.71 13.37
C ASP A 44 15.97 -2.84 14.89
N ASP A 45 15.69 -1.75 15.60
CA ASP A 45 15.38 -1.78 17.04
C ASP A 45 13.95 -2.31 17.26
N LEU A 46 13.85 -3.53 17.79
CA LEU A 46 12.56 -4.20 18.01
C LEU A 46 11.63 -3.48 18.99
N LEU A 47 12.16 -2.68 19.92
CA LEU A 47 11.36 -1.96 20.91
C LEU A 47 10.79 -0.66 20.32
N ASP A 48 11.56 0.02 19.49
CA ASP A 48 11.17 1.29 18.88
C ASP A 48 10.42 1.10 17.56
N ARG A 49 10.62 -0.04 16.88
CA ARG A 49 9.99 -0.36 15.60
C ARG A 49 8.46 -0.40 15.71
N ASP A 50 7.79 0.33 14.82
CA ASP A 50 6.37 0.12 14.56
C ASP A 50 6.13 -1.15 13.73
N HIS A 51 5.36 -2.09 14.28
CA HIS A 51 5.05 -3.36 13.63
C HIS A 51 3.80 -3.28 12.74
N VAL A 52 3.13 -2.12 12.67
CA VAL A 52 1.93 -1.92 11.84
C VAL A 52 2.31 -1.67 10.39
N VAL A 53 1.59 -2.32 9.48
CA VAL A 53 1.59 -1.97 8.06
C VAL A 53 0.39 -1.07 7.81
N TYR A 54 0.65 0.14 7.34
CA TYR A 54 -0.39 1.09 6.96
C TYR A 54 -0.67 0.98 5.46
N MET A 55 -1.89 1.31 5.06
CA MET A 55 -2.33 1.32 3.67
C MET A 55 -3.15 2.57 3.39
N ALA A 56 -2.92 3.20 2.24
CA ALA A 56 -3.74 4.31 1.79
C ALA A 56 -5.17 3.84 1.45
N PRO A 57 -6.21 4.65 1.76
CA PRO A 57 -7.60 4.27 1.52
C PRO A 57 -7.91 4.08 0.03
N VAL A 58 -8.78 3.12 -0.26
CA VAL A 58 -9.16 2.67 -1.63
C VAL A 58 -10.66 2.69 -1.85
N GLU A 59 -11.42 3.06 -0.83
CA GLU A 59 -12.86 3.19 -0.82
C GLU A 59 -13.33 4.34 -1.72
N ASP A 60 -14.60 4.25 -2.11
CA ASP A 60 -15.26 5.28 -2.89
C ASP A 60 -15.30 6.61 -2.11
N GLY A 61 -14.92 7.70 -2.79
CA GLY A 61 -14.82 9.04 -2.19
C GLY A 61 -13.49 9.34 -1.50
N ALA A 62 -12.67 8.34 -1.21
CA ALA A 62 -11.31 8.52 -0.69
C ALA A 62 -10.24 8.31 -1.78
N SER A 63 -10.43 7.30 -2.64
CA SER A 63 -9.54 7.07 -3.78
C SER A 63 -9.70 8.19 -4.82
N PRO A 64 -8.61 8.77 -5.34
CA PRO A 64 -8.69 9.73 -6.44
C PRO A 64 -9.07 9.09 -7.79
N VAL A 65 -9.15 7.75 -7.85
CA VAL A 65 -9.43 6.98 -9.06
C VAL A 65 -10.81 6.32 -8.92
N GLU A 66 -11.67 6.44 -9.93
CA GLU A 66 -12.97 5.76 -9.94
C GLU A 66 -12.80 4.24 -10.17
N LYS A 67 -13.70 3.43 -9.59
CA LYS A 67 -13.56 1.95 -9.58
C LYS A 67 -13.58 1.36 -10.99
N TYR A 68 -14.36 1.98 -11.87
CA TYR A 68 -14.45 1.64 -13.27
C TYR A 68 -14.26 2.94 -14.05
N SER A 69 -13.02 3.19 -14.47
CA SER A 69 -12.64 4.30 -15.35
C SER A 69 -12.74 3.89 -16.82
#